data_AF-A0A7L4YDZ4-F1
#
_entry.id   AF-A0A7L4YDZ4-F1
#
_cell.length_a   1.000
_cell.length_b   1.000
_cell.length_c   1.000
_cell.angle_alpha   90.00
_cell.angle_beta   90.00
_cell.angle_gamma   90.00
#
_symmetry.space_group_name_H-M   'P 1'
#
loop_
_entity.id
_entity.type
_entity.pdbx_description
1 polymer ?
#
loop_
_entity_poly.entity_id
_entity_poly.type
_entity_poly.pdbx_seq_one_letter_code
_entity_poly.pdbx_strand_id
1 'polypeptide(L)'
;MSLMTIAPAITDGQDPAFFAGRADAYDEHTDGATIAQLQTRADYITDLHDPQYAAGYTARLHEIRRETAALTAAQTDTAHEQNPERAA
;
A
#
# COMPACT_ATOMS: atom_id res chain seq x y z
N MET A 1 11.10 -15.44 25.65
CA MET A 1 10.89 -15.49 24.19
C MET A 1 11.34 -14.17 23.62
N SER A 2 12.40 -14.13 22.81
CA SER A 2 12.80 -12.90 22.12
C SER A 2 12.04 -12.78 20.81
N LEU A 3 11.32 -11.68 20.65
CA LEU A 3 10.74 -11.27 19.37
C LEU A 3 11.90 -11.09 18.38
N MET A 4 12.06 -12.03 17.45
CA MET A 4 12.92 -11.79 16.29
C MET A 4 12.24 -10.76 15.41
N THR A 5 12.69 -9.51 15.51
CA THR A 5 12.41 -8.49 14.51
C THR A 5 13.02 -8.98 13.19
N ILE A 6 12.15 -9.36 12.24
CA ILE A 6 12.57 -9.62 10.86
C ILE A 6 13.04 -8.26 10.32
N ALA A 7 14.36 -8.03 10.31
CA ALA A 7 14.91 -6.95 9.55
C ALA A 7 14.61 -7.25 8.07
N PRO A 8 13.90 -6.37 7.34
CA PRO A 8 13.70 -6.57 5.92
C PRO A 8 15.08 -6.69 5.26
N ALA A 9 15.24 -7.69 4.39
CA ALA A 9 16.47 -7.89 3.65
C ALA A 9 16.79 -6.61 2.88
N ILE A 10 17.80 -5.87 3.34
CA ILE A 10 18.37 -4.75 2.60
C ILE A 10 19.14 -5.39 1.45
N THR A 11 18.46 -5.54 0.33
CA THR A 11 19.06 -5.96 -0.94
C THR A 11 19.83 -4.76 -1.48
N ASP A 12 21.11 -5.01 -1.80
CA ASP A 12 22.04 -4.07 -2.40
C ASP A 12 21.41 -3.30 -3.57
N GLY A 13 21.56 -1.97 -3.58
CA GLY A 13 21.05 -1.08 -4.62
C GLY A 13 19.82 -0.27 -4.23
N GLN A 14 19.81 0.30 -3.01
CA GLN A 14 18.70 1.15 -2.58
C GLN A 14 18.73 2.49 -3.32
N ASP A 15 17.98 2.60 -4.43
CA ASP A 15 17.76 3.89 -5.09
C ASP A 15 17.01 4.83 -4.11
N PRO A 16 17.64 5.92 -3.62
CA PRO A 16 17.03 6.81 -2.65
C PRO A 16 15.72 7.43 -3.17
N ALA A 17 15.61 7.65 -4.49
CA ALA A 17 14.42 8.21 -5.10
C ALA A 17 13.25 7.22 -4.99
N PHE A 18 13.50 5.92 -5.20
CA PHE A 18 12.49 4.88 -5.03
C PHE A 18 11.94 4.83 -3.61
N PHE A 19 12.80 4.87 -2.59
CA PHE A 19 12.35 4.86 -1.21
C PHE A 19 11.64 6.16 -0.81
N ALA A 20 12.08 7.30 -1.34
CA ALA A 20 11.38 8.57 -1.14
C ALA A 20 9.95 8.53 -1.71
N GLY A 21 9.77 8.02 -2.93
CA GLY A 21 8.44 7.87 -3.53
C GLY A 21 7.53 6.94 -2.72
N ARG A 22 8.09 5.84 -2.20
CA ARG A 22 7.34 4.94 -1.30
C ARG A 22 6.94 5.63 0.01
N ALA A 23 7.84 6.41 0.61
CA ALA A 23 7.60 7.11 1.86
C ALA A 23 6.47 8.14 1.69
N ASP A 24 6.52 8.96 0.64
CA ASP A 24 5.50 9.98 0.38
C ASP A 24 4.12 9.35 0.13
N ALA A 25 4.03 8.27 -0.64
CA ALA A 25 2.77 7.55 -0.82
C ALA A 25 2.22 6.97 0.51
N TYR A 26 3.10 6.52 1.41
CA TYR A 26 2.71 6.03 2.72
C TYR A 26 2.21 7.17 3.63
N ASP A 27 2.94 8.29 3.68
CA ASP A 27 2.59 9.43 4.51
C ASP A 27 1.26 10.05 4.04
N GLU A 28 1.08 10.24 2.74
CA GLU A 28 -0.18 10.77 2.18
C GLU A 28 -1.38 9.86 2.46
N HIS A 29 -1.21 8.53 2.35
CA HIS A 29 -2.26 7.58 2.71
C HIS A 29 -2.58 7.65 4.21
N THR A 30 -1.55 7.77 5.05
CA THR A 30 -1.68 7.90 6.51
C THR A 30 -2.40 9.19 6.91
N ASP A 31 -2.17 10.28 6.16
CA ASP A 31 -2.86 11.55 6.30
C ASP A 31 -4.30 11.54 5.77
N GLY A 32 -4.76 10.40 5.24
CA GLY A 32 -6.15 10.15 4.85
C GLY A 32 -6.44 10.31 3.36
N ALA A 33 -5.42 10.37 2.50
CA ALA A 33 -5.63 10.33 1.05
C ALA A 33 -6.25 8.98 0.63
N THR A 34 -7.31 9.05 -0.16
CA THR A 34 -7.96 7.86 -0.73
C THR A 34 -7.11 7.25 -1.84
N ILE A 35 -7.30 5.95 -2.11
CA ILE A 35 -6.63 5.23 -3.22
C ILE A 35 -6.85 5.94 -4.57
N ALA A 36 -8.00 6.56 -4.79
CA ALA A 36 -8.29 7.31 -6.01
C ALA A 36 -7.44 8.58 -6.12
N GLN A 37 -7.30 9.33 -5.03
CA GLN A 37 -6.44 10.53 -4.99
C GLN A 37 -4.97 10.16 -5.18
N LEU A 38 -4.51 9.08 -4.53
CA LEU A 38 -3.15 8.58 -4.71
C LEU A 38 -2.90 8.12 -6.16
N GLN A 39 -3.88 7.49 -6.81
CA GLN A 39 -3.75 7.13 -8.23
C GLN A 39 -3.59 8.37 -9.12
N THR A 40 -4.44 9.38 -8.93
CA THR A 40 -4.30 10.64 -9.68
C THR A 40 -2.95 11.30 -9.42
N ARG A 41 -2.43 11.25 -8.19
CA ARG A 41 -1.09 11.74 -7.87
C ARG A 41 0.01 10.93 -8.54
N ALA A 42 -0.10 9.61 -8.58
CA ALA A 42 0.84 8.74 -9.27
C ALA A 42 0.93 9.08 -10.76
N ASP A 43 -0.19 9.41 -11.40
CA ASP A 43 -0.23 9.84 -12.80
C ASP A 43 0.57 11.15 -12.98
N TYR A 44 0.35 12.16 -12.13
CA TYR A 44 1.14 13.40 -12.17
C TYR A 44 2.63 13.20 -11.84
N ILE A 45 2.94 12.34 -10.87
CA ILE A 45 4.31 12.04 -10.47
C ILE A 45 5.06 11.37 -11.62
N THR A 46 4.41 10.47 -12.36
CA THR A 46 5.00 9.79 -13.53
C THR A 46 5.44 10.79 -14.61
N ASP A 47 4.69 11.88 -14.78
CA ASP A 47 5.01 12.92 -15.78
C ASP A 47 6.08 13.92 -15.28
N LEU A 48 6.17 14.15 -13.96
CA LEU A 48 6.90 15.29 -13.39
C LEU A 48 8.15 14.91 -12.58
N HIS A 49 8.29 13.65 -12.17
CA HIS A 49 9.37 13.21 -11.29
C HIS A 49 10.31 12.19 -11.95
N ASP A 50 11.42 11.95 -11.26
CA ASP A 50 12.34 10.87 -11.60
C ASP A 50 11.60 9.51 -11.70
N PRO A 51 11.89 8.67 -12.71
CA PRO A 51 11.20 7.40 -12.90
C PRO A 51 11.28 6.45 -11.70
N GLN A 52 12.36 6.48 -10.92
CA GLN A 52 12.49 5.62 -9.75
C GLN A 52 11.65 6.12 -8.59
N TYR A 53 11.54 7.43 -8.41
CA TYR A 53 10.56 8.00 -7.48
C TYR A 53 9.12 7.62 -7.87
N ALA A 54 8.75 7.77 -9.14
CA ALA A 54 7.43 7.38 -9.64
C ALA A 54 7.15 5.88 -9.44
N ALA A 55 8.14 5.02 -9.71
CA ALA A 55 8.06 3.59 -9.47
C ALA A 55 7.87 3.27 -7.98
N GLY A 56 8.57 3.98 -7.09
CA GLY A 56 8.42 3.87 -5.65
C GLY A 56 7.01 4.21 -5.18
N TYR A 57 6.52 5.39 -5.58
CA TYR A 57 5.17 5.85 -5.23
C TYR A 57 4.11 4.85 -5.70
N THR A 58 4.20 4.40 -6.95
CA THR A 58 3.27 3.42 -7.55
C THR A 58 3.34 2.06 -6.85
N ALA A 59 4.54 1.60 -6.47
CA ALA A 59 4.70 0.35 -5.73
C ALA A 59 3.95 0.38 -4.39
N ARG A 60 4.07 1.47 -3.62
CA ARG A 60 3.36 1.60 -2.35
C ARG A 60 1.84 1.70 -2.55
N LEU A 61 1.37 2.40 -3.59
CA LEU A 61 -0.05 2.42 -3.95
C LEU A 61 -0.61 1.00 -4.22
N HIS A 62 0.14 0.15 -4.91
CA HIS A 62 -0.26 -1.24 -5.14
C HIS A 62 -0.29 -2.07 -3.86
N GLU A 63 0.64 -1.85 -2.94
CA GLU A 63 0.62 -2.48 -1.60
C GLU A 63 -0.65 -2.09 -0.84
N ILE A 64 -0.96 -0.78 -0.76
CA ILE A 64 -2.16 -0.27 -0.11
C ILE A 64 -3.42 -0.91 -0.69
N ARG A 65 -3.53 -1.01 -2.02
CA ARG A 65 -4.67 -1.67 -2.68
C ARG A 65 -4.85 -3.13 -2.25
N ARG A 66 -3.74 -3.87 -2.15
CA ARG A 66 -3.79 -5.27 -1.70
C ARG A 66 -4.18 -5.38 -0.24
N GLU A 67 -3.64 -4.51 0.62
CA GLU A 67 -3.99 -4.43 2.04
C GLU A 67 -5.48 -4.13 2.22
N THR A 68 -6.03 -3.14 1.51
CA THR A 68 -7.47 -2.82 1.55
C THR A 68 -8.33 -3.97 1.06
N ALA A 69 -7.97 -4.60 -0.07
CA ALA A 69 -8.72 -5.74 -0.60
C ALA A 69 -8.75 -6.93 0.37
N ALA A 70 -7.63 -7.21 1.05
CA ALA A 70 -7.53 -8.26 2.05
C ALA A 70 -8.41 -7.95 3.28
N LEU A 71 -8.43 -6.70 3.74
CA LEU A 71 -9.29 -6.26 4.84
C LEU A 71 -10.77 -6.39 4.48
N THR A 72 -11.17 -5.96 3.28
CA THR A 72 -12.55 -6.11 2.82
C THR A 72 -12.98 -7.58 2.72
N ALA A 73 -12.11 -8.46 2.22
CA ALA A 73 -12.39 -9.89 2.19
C ALA A 73 -12.59 -10.46 3.61
N ALA A 74 -11.67 -10.17 4.54
CA ALA A 74 -11.78 -10.64 5.93
C ALA A 74 -13.04 -10.11 6.65
N GLN A 75 -13.43 -8.86 6.40
CA GLN A 75 -14.67 -8.27 6.92
C GLN A 75 -15.90 -8.96 6.34
N THR A 76 -15.86 -9.29 5.05
CA THR A 76 -16.94 -10.00 4.36
C THR A 76 -17.10 -11.41 4.92
N ASP A 77 -16.01 -12.15 5.12
CA ASP A 77 -16.03 -13.49 5.71
C ASP A 77 -16.61 -13.45 7.14
N THR A 78 -16.15 -12.49 7.96
CA THR A 78 -16.70 -12.28 9.30
C THR A 78 -18.20 -11.98 9.28
N ALA A 79 -18.66 -11.15 8.34
CA ALA A 79 -20.08 -10.83 8.20
C ALA A 79 -20.94 -12.04 7.81
N HIS A 80 -20.41 -12.95 6.99
CA HIS A 80 -21.08 -14.21 6.65
C HIS A 80 -21.15 -15.16 7.85
N GLU A 81 -20.07 -15.30 8.62
CA GLU A 81 -20.07 -16.11 9.84
C GLU A 81 -21.06 -15.57 10.89
N GLN A 82 -21.20 -14.26 10.98
CA GLN A 82 -22.12 -13.60 11.93
C GLN A 82 -23.59 -13.63 11.49
N ASN A 83 -23.91 -13.96 10.24
CA ASN A 83 -25.28 -13.97 9.72
C ASN A 83 -25.58 -15.23 8.87
N PRO A 84 -25.66 -16.42 9.50
CA PRO A 84 -25.85 -17.69 8.80
C PRO A 84 -27.23 -17.81 8.10
N GLU A 85 -28.23 -16.99 8.45
CA GLU A 85 -29.60 -17.11 7.91
C GLU A 85 -29.77 -16.55 6.48
N ARG A 86 -28.77 -15.85 5.92
CA ARG A 86 -28.79 -15.40 4.51
C ARG A 86 -28.12 -16.38 3.54
N ALA A 87 -27.57 -17.48 4.04
CA ALA A 87 -26.84 -18.46 3.25
C ALA A 87 -27.67 -19.71 2.88
N ALA A 88 -28.97 -19.76 3.24
CA ALA A 88 -29.90 -20.85 2.96
C ALA A 88 -30.88 -20.51 1.83
#